data_AF-A0A098F3X4-F1
#
_entry.id   AF-A0A098F3X4-F1
#
_cell.length_a   1.000
_cell.length_b   1.000
_cell.length_c   1.000
_cell.angle_alpha   90.00
_cell.angle_beta   90.00
_cell.angle_gamma   90.00
#
_symmetry.space_group_name_H-M   'P 1'
#
loop_
_entity.id
_entity.type
_entity.pdbx_description
1 polymer ?
#
loop_
_entity_poly.entity_id
_entity_poly.type
_entity_poly.pdbx_seq_one_letter_code
_entity_poly.pdbx_strand_id
1 'polypeptide(L)' 'MWAIPGVFGVVFLLVGVFYRKRHHGQLASDSGFSGDSILFELVATAFLFVLDLLPFWVTKLLCLAAAAGLFYAAYQML' A
#
# COMPACT_ATOMS: atom_id res chain seq x y z
N MET A 1 8.28 -4.09 20.46
CA MET A 1 7.94 -4.85 19.23
C MET A 1 6.67 -4.32 18.54
N TRP A 2 5.75 -3.70 19.28
CA TRP A 2 4.48 -3.10 18.80
C TRP A 2 4.61 -1.88 17.87
N ALA A 3 5.77 -1.21 17.89
CA ALA A 3 6.00 0.00 17.09
C ALA A 3 6.01 -0.26 15.59
N ILE A 4 6.39 -1.48 15.16
CA ILE A 4 6.54 -1.83 13.75
C ILE A 4 5.19 -1.74 13.01
N PRO A 5 4.12 -2.49 13.40
CA PRO A 5 2.83 -2.39 12.73
C PRO A 5 2.19 -0.99 12.86
N GLY A 6 2.42 -0.29 13.97
CA GLY A 6 1.95 1.08 14.15
C GLY A 6 2.60 2.08 13.17
N VAL A 7 3.92 2.01 12.98
CA VAL A 7 4.64 2.86 12.02
C VAL A 7 4.20 2.56 10.59
N PHE A 8 4.07 1.29 10.21
CA PHE A 8 3.54 0.92 8.89
C PHE A 8 2.09 1.41 8.71
N GLY A 9 1.25 1.31 9.73
CA GLY A 9 -0.13 1.83 9.71
C GLY A 9 -0.20 3.34 9.45
N VAL A 10 0.68 4.12 10.09
CA VAL A 10 0.77 5.58 9.85
C VAL A 10 1.20 5.88 8.41
N VAL A 11 2.17 5.14 7.86
CA VAL A 11 2.61 5.32 6.46
C VAL A 11 1.47 5.05 5.49
N PHE A 12 0.75 3.92 5.64
CA PHE A 12 -0.40 3.60 4.79
C PHE A 12 -1.54 4.61 4.92
N LEU A 13 -1.76 5.15 6.13
CA LEU A 13 -2.76 6.19 6.36
C LEU A 13 -2.37 7.50 5.65
N LEU A 14 -1.12 7.93 5.74
CA LEU A 14 -0.63 9.10 5.01
C LEU A 14 -0.76 8.89 3.49
N VAL A 15 -0.33 7.74 2.98
CA VAL A 15 -0.48 7.41 1.56
C VAL A 15 -1.95 7.47 1.16
N GLY A 16 -2.86 6.84 1.91
CA GLY A 16 -4.29 6.86 1.64
C GLY A 16 -4.90 8.27 1.68
N VAL A 17 -4.57 9.10 2.68
CA VAL A 17 -5.10 10.47 2.82
C VAL A 17 -4.60 11.38 1.71
N PHE A 18 -3.30 11.32 1.41
CA PHE A 18 -2.66 12.16 0.38
C PHE A 18 -2.76 11.59 -1.03
N TYR A 19 -3.32 10.38 -1.22
CA TYR A 19 -3.53 9.78 -2.53
C TYR A 19 -4.49 10.64 -3.36
N ARG A 20 -3.95 11.26 -4.41
CA ARG A 20 -4.70 12.07 -5.37
C ARG A 20 -4.89 11.29 -6.67
N LYS A 21 -6.05 11.47 -7.31
CA LYS A 21 -6.39 10.95 -8.66
C LYS A 21 -5.27 11.11 -9.70
N ARG A 22 -4.47 12.17 -9.59
CA ARG A 22 -3.42 12.52 -10.56
C ARG A 22 -2.25 11.51 -10.58
N HIS A 23 -2.04 10.76 -9.49
CA HIS A 23 -0.97 9.76 -9.36
C HIS A 23 -1.47 8.32 -9.57
N HIS A 24 -2.72 8.18 -10.00
CA HIS A 24 -3.36 6.90 -10.24
C HIS A 24 -3.15 6.49 -11.70
N GLY A 25 -2.71 5.27 -11.96
CA GLY A 25 -2.25 4.81 -13.28
C GLY A 25 -0.74 4.94 -13.51
N GLN A 26 0.01 5.45 -12.52
CA GLN A 26 1.48 5.55 -12.56
C GLN A 26 2.15 4.73 -11.45
N LEU A 27 1.37 3.98 -10.66
CA LEU A 27 1.93 3.20 -9.55
C LEU A 27 2.79 2.05 -10.07
N ALA A 28 2.37 1.40 -11.15
CA ALA A 28 3.12 0.30 -11.77
C ALA A 28 4.28 0.79 -12.66
N SER A 29 4.21 2.01 -13.20
CA SER A 29 5.26 2.56 -14.07
C SER A 29 6.44 3.16 -13.29
N ASP A 30 6.17 3.76 -12.12
CA ASP A 30 7.20 4.35 -11.27
C ASP A 30 7.66 3.41 -10.14
N SER A 31 7.08 2.21 -10.01
CA SER A 31 7.54 1.21 -9.06
C SER A 31 8.85 0.57 -9.52
N GLY A 32 9.97 1.29 -9.33
CA GLY A 32 11.32 0.75 -9.40
C GLY A 32 11.59 -0.16 -8.20
N PHE A 33 10.89 -1.29 -8.12
CA PHE A 33 11.08 -2.30 -7.09
C PHE A 33 12.34 -3.14 -7.41
N SER A 34 13.53 -2.55 -7.25
CA SER A 34 14.80 -3.29 -7.36
C SER A 34 14.97 -4.18 -6.13
N GLY A 35 14.45 -5.40 -6.20
CA GLY A 35 14.65 -6.44 -5.20
C GLY A 35 15.48 -7.58 -5.77
N ASP A 36 16.34 -8.21 -4.95
CA ASP A 36 17.23 -9.33 -5.33
C ASP A 36 16.50 -10.57 -5.88
N SER A 37 15.16 -10.58 -5.90
CA SER A 37 14.33 -11.70 -6.30
C SER A 37 13.31 -11.28 -7.37
N ILE A 38 13.62 -11.59 -8.63
CA ILE A 38 12.80 -11.33 -9.82
C ILE A 38 11.34 -11.82 -9.66
N LEU A 39 11.16 -12.96 -8.98
CA LEU A 39 9.83 -13.52 -8.67
C LEU A 39 9.00 -12.59 -7.77
N PHE A 40 9.62 -11.96 -6.77
CA PHE A 40 8.94 -11.04 -5.87
C PHE A 40 8.58 -9.73 -6.59
N GLU A 41 9.51 -9.22 -7.40
CA GLU A 41 9.30 -8.02 -8.22
C GLU A 41 8.14 -8.20 -9.21
N LEU A 42 8.06 -9.37 -9.88
CA LEU A 42 6.97 -9.69 -10.80
C LEU A 42 5.60 -9.71 -10.09
N VAL A 43 5.52 -10.35 -8.92
CA VAL A 43 4.28 -10.42 -8.14
C VAL A 43 3.87 -9.04 -7.63
N ALA A 44 4.82 -8.24 -7.14
CA ALA A 44 4.57 -6.88 -6.69
C ALA A 44 4.09 -5.97 -7.84
N THR A 45 4.73 -6.05 -9.00
CA THR A 45 4.36 -5.27 -10.19
C THR A 45 2.98 -5.67 -10.71
N ALA A 46 2.68 -6.97 -10.76
CA ALA A 46 1.35 -7.46 -11.15
C ALA A 46 0.26 -6.98 -10.17
N PHE A 47 0.55 -6.98 -8.86
CA PHE A 47 -0.36 -6.48 -7.85
C PHE A 47 -0.62 -4.96 -8.00
N LEU A 48 0.44 -4.17 -8.22
CA LEU A 48 0.32 -2.74 -8.48
C LEU A 48 -0.45 -2.43 -9.77
N PHE A 49 -0.25 -3.25 -10.82
CA PHE A 49 -0.97 -3.13 -12.08
C PHE A 49 -2.48 -3.34 -11.91
N VAL A 50 -2.87 -4.34 -11.10
CA VAL A 50 -4.29 -4.55 -10.74
C VAL A 50 -4.82 -3.32 -10.00
N LEU A 51 -4.07 -2.78 -9.04
CA LEU A 51 -4.44 -1.57 -8.30
C LEU A 51 -4.54 -0.30 -9.16
N ASP A 52 -3.80 -0.22 -10.26
CA ASP A 52 -3.91 0.85 -11.27
C ASP A 52 -5.13 0.68 -12.19
N LEU A 53 -5.62 -0.55 -12.40
CA LEU A 53 -6.84 -0.83 -13.16
C LEU A 53 -8.11 -0.53 -12.34
N LEU A 54 -8.04 -0.69 -11.02
CA LEU A 54 -9.17 -0.39 -10.13
C LEU A 54 -9.47 1.11 -10.08
N PRO A 55 -10.72 1.54 -9.80
CA PRO A 55 -11.03 2.95 -9.62
C PRO A 55 -10.25 3.53 -8.44
N PHE A 56 -9.70 4.74 -8.60
CA PHE A 56 -8.87 5.38 -7.56
C PHE A 56 -9.52 5.46 -6.17
N TRP A 57 -10.85 5.57 -6.09
CA TRP A 57 -11.58 5.55 -4.82
C TRP A 57 -11.42 4.20 -4.10
N VAL A 58 -11.40 3.10 -4.87
CA VAL A 58 -11.23 1.74 -4.34
C VAL A 58 -9.80 1.55 -3.85
N THR A 59 -8.80 1.96 -4.62
CA THR A 59 -7.38 1.93 -4.22
C THR A 59 -7.13 2.74 -2.95
N LYS A 60 -7.75 3.91 -2.83
CA LYS A 60 -7.72 4.75 -1.63
C LYS A 60 -8.35 4.06 -0.42
N LEU A 61 -9.53 3.46 -0.60
CA LEU A 61 -10.22 2.71 0.46
C LEU A 61 -9.42 1.48 0.90
N LEU A 62 -8.76 0.79 -0.03
CA LEU A 62 -7.89 -0.35 0.24
C LEU A 62 -6.69 0.05 1.11
N CYS A 63 -6.05 1.18 0.81
CA CYS A 63 -4.97 1.71 1.63
C CYS A 63 -5.44 2.10 3.04
N LEU A 64 -6.62 2.74 3.15
CA LEU A 64 -7.20 3.10 4.44
C LEU A 64 -7.62 1.85 5.26
N ALA A 65 -8.16 0.83 4.60
CA ALA A 65 -8.51 -0.44 5.22
C ALA A 65 -7.25 -1.19 5.70
N ALA A 66 -6.18 -1.20 4.91
CA ALA A 66 -4.90 -1.77 5.29
C ALA A 66 -4.31 -1.02 6.50
N ALA A 67 -4.37 0.32 6.52
CA ALA A 67 -3.96 1.12 7.67
C ALA A 67 -4.77 0.76 8.93
N ALA A 68 -6.10 0.70 8.82
CA ALA A 68 -6.97 0.31 9.92
C ALA A 68 -6.68 -1.11 10.43
N GLY A 69 -6.42 -2.06 9.53
CA GLY A 69 -6.02 -3.42 9.88
C GLY A 69 -4.67 -3.47 10.61
N LEU A 70 -3.70 -2.67 10.17
CA LEU A 70 -2.39 -2.54 10.83
C LEU A 70 -2.51 -1.91 12.23
N PHE A 71 -3.36 -0.90 12.39
CA PHE A 71 -3.64 -0.31 13.71
C PHE A 71 -4.35 -1.31 14.63
N TYR A 72 -5.31 -2.07 14.12
CA TYR A 72 -5.98 -3.12 14.88
C TYR A 72 -5.01 -4.23 15.30
N ALA A 73 -4.14 -4.67 14.39
CA ALA A 73 -3.09 -5.64 14.70
C ALA A 73 -2.11 -5.08 15.74
N ALA A 74 -1.67 -3.82 15.59
CA ALA A 74 -0.81 -3.16 16.58
C ALA A 74 -1.48 -3.07 17.96
N TYR A 75 -2.79 -2.85 17.99
CA TYR A 75 -3.58 -2.82 19.23
C TYR A 75 -3.74 -4.19 19.87
N GLN A 76 -4.05 -5.25 19.10
CA GLN A 76 -4.16 -6.61 19.65
C GLN A 76 -2.86 -7.15 20.24
N MET A 77 -1.76 -6.68 19.69
CA MET A 77 -0.46 -7.06 20.14
C MET A 77 -0.13 -6.36 21.48
N LEU A 78 -0.58 -5.13 21.72
CA LEU A 78 -0.34 -4.34 22.93
C LEU A 78 -0.93 -4.97 24.21
#